data_AF-A0A9N9NHB0-F1
#
_entry.id   AF-A0A9N9NHB0-F1
#
_cell.length_a   1.000
_cell.length_b   1.000
_cell.length_c   1.000
_cell.angle_alpha   90.00
_cell.angle_beta   90.00
_cell.angle_gamma   90.00
#
_symmetry.space_group_name_H-M   'P 1'
#
loop_
_entity.id
_entity.type
_entity.pdbx_description
1 polymer ?
#
loop_
_entity_poly.entity_id
_entity_poly.type
_entity_poly.pdbx_seq_one_letter_code
_entity_poly.pdbx_strand_id
1 'polypeptide(L)'
;MSEQRTRELYIGYNALIDYLQTYNNKSYRSFLELNRNTIISAIVSSTTRLNWNDLDNAWSTISAQVQTLAFGKGLLILGKGIDYVTFERSCKWLMPYWDGIIKDYKRAQLKSFAYKIIYYETPEQIPEENQKSDLCGICHEELLPQLTEDIAILTCAHLFHWKCLGHIFLRPRCPICSEEYGSSRKRVIDNEYDNHNNDHGDNLEELRFDQDNPEVQTLASDD
;
A
#
# COMPACT_ATOMS: atom_id res chain seq x y z
N MET A 1 2.19 -23.37 26.10
CA MET A 1 1.68 -23.66 24.73
C MET A 1 0.92 -22.45 24.16
N SER A 2 1.54 -21.26 24.10
CA SER A 2 0.84 -20.01 23.75
C SER A 2 1.66 -19.01 22.90
N GLU A 3 2.89 -19.33 22.51
CA GLU A 3 3.72 -18.40 21.71
C GLU A 3 3.59 -18.57 20.20
N GLN A 4 3.05 -19.69 19.73
CA GLN A 4 3.01 -19.99 18.29
C GLN A 4 1.77 -19.40 17.62
N ARG A 5 0.71 -19.13 18.38
CA ARG A 5 -0.57 -18.60 17.88
C ARG A 5 -0.58 -17.08 17.68
N THR A 6 0.43 -16.36 18.15
CA THR A 6 0.60 -14.90 17.99
C THR A 6 1.57 -14.52 16.86
N ARG A 7 2.24 -15.48 16.21
CA ARG A 7 3.35 -15.21 15.26
C ARG A 7 2.91 -14.95 13.81
N GLU A 8 1.64 -15.17 13.47
CA GLU A 8 1.06 -14.91 12.13
C GLU A 8 0.23 -13.61 12.06
N LEU A 9 0.37 -12.69 13.02
CA LEU A 9 -0.52 -11.51 13.05
C LEU A 9 -0.31 -10.51 11.89
N TYR A 10 0.82 -10.56 11.17
CA TYR A 10 1.12 -9.61 10.11
C TYR A 10 1.79 -10.26 8.90
N ILE A 11 1.23 -10.02 7.72
CA ILE A 11 1.83 -10.47 6.47
C ILE A 11 3.21 -9.81 6.33
N GLY A 12 4.25 -10.61 6.07
CA GLY A 12 5.63 -10.16 5.97
C GLY A 12 6.43 -10.14 7.28
N TYR A 13 5.84 -10.55 8.42
CA TYR A 13 6.54 -10.61 9.72
C TYR A 13 7.83 -11.45 9.67
N ASN A 14 7.73 -12.70 9.21
CA ASN A 14 8.89 -13.61 9.13
C ASN A 14 9.95 -13.05 8.18
N ALA A 15 9.51 -12.56 7.02
CA ALA A 15 10.41 -11.99 6.02
C ALA A 15 11.19 -10.78 6.56
N LEU A 16 10.57 -9.97 7.43
CA LEU A 16 11.22 -8.87 8.11
C LEU A 16 12.17 -9.35 9.22
N ILE A 17 11.81 -10.35 10.01
CA ILE A 17 12.72 -10.95 11.00
C ILE A 17 13.96 -11.51 10.31
N ASP A 18 13.78 -12.27 9.23
CA ASP A 18 14.87 -12.85 8.45
C ASP A 18 15.78 -11.76 7.89
N TYR A 19 15.19 -10.68 7.34
CA TYR A 19 15.95 -9.51 6.87
C TYR A 19 16.78 -8.87 8.00
N LEU A 20 16.17 -8.65 9.16
CA LEU A 20 16.82 -8.05 10.32
C LEU A 20 17.96 -8.90 10.88
N GLN A 21 17.86 -10.23 10.80
CA GLN A 21 18.92 -11.15 11.23
C GLN A 21 20.05 -11.27 10.20
N THR A 22 19.71 -11.19 8.91
CA THR A 22 20.66 -11.50 7.83
C THR A 22 21.53 -10.31 7.43
N TYR A 23 20.97 -9.09 7.43
CA TYR A 23 21.64 -7.94 6.82
C TYR A 23 22.16 -6.95 7.87
N ASN A 24 23.43 -6.55 7.72
CA ASN A 24 24.08 -5.58 8.61
C ASN A 24 23.64 -4.13 8.29
N ASN A 25 23.54 -3.79 7.01
CA ASN A 25 23.08 -2.48 6.55
C ASN A 25 21.57 -2.51 6.35
N LYS A 26 20.85 -2.15 7.41
CA LYS A 26 19.39 -2.21 7.47
C LYS A 26 18.79 -0.88 7.01
N SER A 27 17.93 -0.92 6.02
CA SER A 27 17.12 0.21 5.58
C SER A 27 15.71 -0.25 5.25
N TYR A 28 14.75 0.67 5.39
CA TYR A 28 13.38 0.41 4.98
C TYR A 28 13.33 0.20 3.46
N ARG A 29 14.11 0.97 2.70
CA ARG A 29 14.23 0.78 1.25
C ARG A 29 14.70 -0.62 0.87
N SER A 30 15.82 -1.08 1.39
CA SER A 30 16.37 -2.39 1.02
C SER A 30 15.50 -3.53 1.53
N PHE A 31 14.82 -3.36 2.68
CA PHE A 31 13.79 -4.29 3.12
C PHE A 31 12.66 -4.42 2.08
N LEU A 32 12.10 -3.30 1.63
CA LEU A 32 11.01 -3.28 0.65
C LEU A 32 11.45 -3.95 -0.66
N GLU A 33 12.62 -3.59 -1.20
CA GLU A 33 13.14 -4.14 -2.46
C GLU A 33 13.35 -5.66 -2.39
N LEU A 34 13.91 -6.18 -1.30
CA LEU A 34 14.16 -7.62 -1.13
C LEU A 34 12.88 -8.44 -0.90
N ASN A 35 11.85 -7.81 -0.32
CA ASN A 35 10.60 -8.48 0.05
C ASN A 35 9.45 -8.17 -0.92
N ARG A 36 9.78 -7.63 -2.09
CA ARG A 36 8.84 -7.19 -3.12
C ARG A 36 7.76 -8.22 -3.44
N ASN A 37 8.15 -9.47 -3.67
CA ASN A 37 7.21 -10.53 -4.04
C ASN A 37 6.28 -10.89 -2.88
N THR A 38 6.81 -10.95 -1.66
CA THR A 38 6.02 -11.16 -0.44
C THR A 38 4.99 -10.05 -0.26
N ILE A 39 5.39 -8.79 -0.51
CA ILE A 39 4.50 -7.63 -0.47
C ILE A 39 3.39 -7.76 -1.53
N ILE A 40 3.71 -8.12 -2.77
CA ILE A 40 2.71 -8.31 -3.82
C ILE A 40 1.73 -9.42 -3.44
N SER A 41 2.21 -10.57 -2.95
CA SER A 41 1.36 -11.68 -2.51
C SER A 41 0.47 -11.29 -1.33
N ALA A 42 0.97 -10.47 -0.40
CA ALA A 42 0.17 -9.92 0.70
C ALA A 42 -1.02 -9.11 0.20
N ILE A 43 -0.76 -8.27 -0.80
CA ILE A 43 -1.76 -7.41 -1.43
C ILE A 43 -2.79 -8.27 -2.20
N VAL A 44 -2.36 -9.36 -2.85
CA VAL A 44 -3.27 -10.35 -3.46
C VAL A 44 -4.26 -10.93 -2.47
N SER A 45 -3.84 -11.11 -1.21
CA SER A 45 -4.72 -11.63 -0.16
C SER A 45 -5.61 -10.57 0.50
N SER A 46 -5.27 -9.27 0.41
CA SER A 46 -6.08 -8.18 0.96
C SER A 46 -6.92 -7.54 -0.15
N THR A 47 -8.23 -7.77 -0.15
CA THR A 47 -9.20 -7.24 -1.13
C THR A 47 -9.44 -5.72 -1.05
N THR A 48 -8.49 -4.96 -0.50
CA THR A 48 -8.65 -3.55 -0.12
C THR A 48 -8.15 -2.56 -1.17
N ARG A 49 -8.55 -1.30 -1.01
CA ARG A 49 -8.14 -0.18 -1.86
C ARG A 49 -6.61 -0.06 -1.92
N LEU A 50 -6.07 -0.14 -3.13
CA LEU A 50 -4.65 0.04 -3.39
C LEU A 50 -4.29 1.52 -3.48
N ASN A 51 -4.00 2.10 -2.32
CA ASN A 51 -3.43 3.42 -2.19
C ASN A 51 -1.99 3.29 -1.68
N TRP A 52 -1.04 3.91 -2.39
CA TRP A 52 0.37 3.86 -2.03
C TRP A 52 0.63 4.33 -0.60
N ASN A 53 -0.11 5.34 -0.13
CA ASN A 53 0.06 5.90 1.20
C ASN A 53 -0.42 4.93 2.29
N ASP A 54 -1.51 4.22 2.03
CA ASP A 54 -2.07 3.26 2.99
C ASP A 54 -1.20 2.01 3.07
N LEU A 55 -0.67 1.55 1.92
CA LEU A 55 0.36 0.49 1.87
C LEU A 55 1.60 0.90 2.64
N ASP A 56 2.12 2.11 2.40
CA ASP A 56 3.32 2.58 3.09
C ASP A 56 3.12 2.70 4.61
N ASN A 57 1.97 3.22 5.05
CA ASN A 57 1.63 3.32 6.47
C ASN A 57 1.54 1.94 7.12
N ALA A 58 0.93 0.95 6.45
CA ALA A 58 0.86 -0.41 6.94
C ALA A 58 2.25 -1.05 7.07
N TRP A 59 3.06 -0.99 6.01
CA TRP A 59 4.38 -1.63 5.98
C TRP A 59 5.41 -0.95 6.87
N SER A 60 5.35 0.38 7.01
CA SER A 60 6.20 1.11 7.97
C SER A 60 5.84 0.81 9.42
N THR A 61 4.54 0.66 9.73
CA THR A 61 4.07 0.26 11.07
C THR A 61 4.55 -1.14 11.43
N ILE A 62 4.42 -2.10 10.50
CA ILE A 62 4.96 -3.46 10.66
C ILE A 62 6.48 -3.40 10.89
N SER A 63 7.18 -2.58 10.10
CA SER A 63 8.63 -2.40 10.25
C SER A 63 9.00 -1.94 11.66
N ALA A 64 8.33 -0.91 12.18
CA ALA A 64 8.59 -0.35 13.50
C ALA A 64 8.25 -1.34 14.63
N GLN A 65 7.12 -2.03 14.55
CA GLN A 65 6.70 -3.02 15.57
C GLN A 65 7.69 -4.19 15.65
N VAL A 66 8.10 -4.75 14.51
CA VAL A 66 9.02 -5.89 14.48
C VAL A 66 10.41 -5.49 14.93
N GLN A 67 10.90 -4.30 14.57
CA GLN A 67 12.16 -3.77 15.09
C GLN A 67 12.13 -3.61 16.63
N THR A 68 11.02 -3.08 17.18
CA THR A 68 10.84 -2.93 18.64
C THR A 68 10.85 -4.30 19.34
N LEU A 69 10.15 -5.29 18.77
CA LEU A 69 10.12 -6.65 19.30
C LEU A 69 11.48 -7.36 19.22
N ALA A 70 12.21 -7.17 18.11
CA ALA A 70 13.54 -7.74 17.95
C ALA A 70 14.56 -7.08 18.89
N PHE A 71 14.45 -5.77 19.14
CA PHE A 71 15.24 -5.06 20.14
C PHE A 71 14.98 -5.60 21.56
N GLY A 72 13.72 -5.75 21.97
CA GLY A 72 13.37 -6.30 23.27
C GLY A 72 13.84 -7.74 23.50
N LYS A 73 14.14 -8.48 22.42
CA LYS A 73 14.71 -9.83 22.45
C LYS A 73 16.23 -9.88 22.28
N GLY A 74 16.91 -8.73 22.27
CA GLY A 74 18.37 -8.66 22.07
C GLY A 74 18.85 -9.06 20.68
N LEU A 75 17.94 -9.18 19.71
CA LEU A 75 18.22 -9.56 18.32
C LEU A 75 18.65 -8.37 17.45
N LEU A 76 18.51 -7.16 17.95
CA LEU A 76 18.97 -5.94 17.28
C LEU A 76 19.85 -5.12 18.21
N ILE A 77 21.05 -4.80 17.74
CA ILE A 77 21.83 -3.67 18.21
C ILE A 77 21.67 -2.60 17.12
N LEU A 78 21.15 -1.41 17.44
CA LEU A 78 21.60 -0.10 16.91
C LEU A 78 20.62 1.07 17.20
N GLY A 79 21.20 2.20 17.64
CA GLY A 79 20.51 3.45 18.00
C GLY A 79 20.09 4.35 16.83
N LYS A 80 19.50 3.80 15.76
CA LYS A 80 18.94 4.59 14.62
C LYS A 80 17.56 4.14 14.12
N GLY A 81 16.94 3.12 14.71
CA GLY A 81 15.84 2.35 14.07
C GLY A 81 14.57 3.11 13.69
N ILE A 82 14.05 4.00 14.54
CA ILE A 82 12.74 4.65 14.30
C ILE A 82 12.88 5.94 13.48
N ASP A 83 13.82 6.82 13.85
CA ASP A 83 14.03 8.10 13.14
C ASP A 83 14.53 7.90 11.70
N TYR A 84 15.25 6.81 11.45
CA TYR A 84 15.77 6.49 10.12
C TYR A 84 14.67 6.03 9.14
N VAL A 85 13.67 5.27 9.60
CA VAL A 85 12.52 4.89 8.75
C VAL A 85 11.71 6.14 8.38
N THR A 86 11.47 7.05 9.33
CA THR A 86 10.79 8.32 9.08
C THR A 86 11.54 9.18 8.06
N PHE A 87 12.87 9.24 8.17
CA PHE A 87 13.72 9.92 7.19
C PHE A 87 13.62 9.29 5.80
N GLU A 88 13.75 7.97 5.67
CA GLU A 88 13.68 7.30 4.37
C GLU A 88 12.30 7.42 3.70
N ARG A 89 11.23 7.47 4.49
CA ARG A 89 9.86 7.68 3.99
C ARG A 89 9.62 9.09 3.46
N SER A 90 10.38 10.08 3.93
CA SER A 90 10.30 11.46 3.41
C SER A 90 10.91 11.61 2.01
N CYS A 91 11.63 10.60 1.52
CA CYS A 91 12.30 10.64 0.24
C CYS A 91 11.35 10.39 -0.94
N LYS A 92 11.63 11.05 -2.07
CA LYS A 92 10.80 11.03 -3.29
C LYS A 92 10.71 9.66 -4.01
N TRP A 93 11.48 8.65 -3.60
CA TRP A 93 11.51 7.33 -4.23
C TRP A 93 10.33 6.42 -3.81
N LEU A 94 9.71 6.72 -2.67
CA LEU A 94 8.72 5.85 -2.05
C LEU A 94 7.43 5.71 -2.88
N MET A 95 6.91 6.83 -3.38
CA MET A 95 5.70 6.85 -4.21
C MET A 95 5.92 6.10 -5.54
N PRO A 96 6.99 6.35 -6.33
CA PRO A 96 7.31 5.52 -7.51
C PRO A 96 7.46 4.03 -7.21
N TYR A 97 8.05 3.67 -6.07
CA TYR A 97 8.19 2.28 -5.65
C TYR A 97 6.81 1.62 -5.47
N TRP A 98 5.95 2.22 -4.66
CA TRP A 98 4.61 1.69 -4.39
C TRP A 98 3.71 1.69 -5.65
N ASP A 99 3.83 2.69 -6.51
CA ASP A 99 3.15 2.69 -7.82
C ASP A 99 3.58 1.48 -8.67
N GLY A 100 4.85 1.12 -8.63
CA GLY A 100 5.37 -0.08 -9.28
C GLY A 100 4.76 -1.36 -8.72
N ILE A 101 4.67 -1.47 -7.39
CA ILE A 101 4.01 -2.60 -6.71
C ILE A 101 2.54 -2.73 -7.14
N ILE A 102 1.80 -1.62 -7.11
CA ILE A 102 0.38 -1.59 -7.47
C ILE A 102 0.18 -1.99 -8.94
N LYS A 103 1.04 -1.50 -9.84
CA LYS A 103 0.99 -1.88 -11.27
C LYS A 103 1.22 -3.38 -11.47
N ASP A 104 2.20 -3.94 -10.78
CA ASP A 104 2.53 -5.37 -10.90
C ASP A 104 1.45 -6.26 -10.32
N TYR A 105 0.87 -5.86 -9.18
CA TYR A 105 -0.33 -6.50 -8.65
C TYR A 105 -1.47 -6.51 -9.68
N LYS A 106 -1.80 -5.34 -10.26
CA LYS A 106 -2.91 -5.23 -11.23
C LYS A 106 -2.64 -6.12 -12.45
N ARG A 107 -1.40 -6.14 -12.93
CA ARG A 107 -0.98 -7.03 -14.02
C ARG A 107 -1.14 -8.49 -13.65
N ALA A 108 -0.77 -8.91 -12.44
CA ALA A 108 -0.90 -10.29 -11.99
C ALA A 108 -2.37 -10.74 -11.92
N GLN A 109 -3.26 -9.90 -11.39
CA GLN A 109 -4.70 -10.18 -11.34
C GLN A 109 -5.29 -10.37 -12.75
N LEU A 110 -5.01 -9.43 -13.65
CA LEU A 110 -5.52 -9.51 -15.02
C LEU A 110 -4.91 -10.69 -15.80
N LYS A 111 -3.63 -11.00 -15.57
CA LYS A 111 -2.97 -12.17 -16.14
C LYS A 111 -3.70 -13.43 -15.71
N SER A 112 -3.94 -13.63 -14.42
CA SER A 112 -4.65 -14.80 -13.88
C SER A 112 -6.02 -15.00 -14.55
N PHE A 113 -6.83 -13.95 -14.63
CA PHE A 113 -8.14 -14.02 -15.29
C PHE A 113 -8.02 -14.32 -16.80
N ALA A 114 -7.07 -13.69 -17.50
CA ALA A 114 -6.85 -13.93 -18.92
C ALA A 114 -6.46 -15.38 -19.25
N TYR A 115 -5.65 -16.04 -18.40
CA TYR A 115 -5.34 -17.47 -18.57
C TYR A 115 -6.61 -18.31 -18.56
N LYS A 116 -7.55 -18.02 -17.66
CA LYS A 116 -8.80 -18.78 -17.56
C LYS A 116 -9.67 -18.61 -18.80
N ILE A 117 -9.68 -17.41 -19.40
CA ILE A 117 -10.38 -17.17 -20.67
C ILE A 117 -9.69 -17.92 -21.82
N ILE A 118 -8.36 -17.86 -21.91
CA ILE A 118 -7.62 -18.49 -23.02
C ILE A 118 -7.74 -20.02 -22.98
N TYR A 119 -7.68 -20.60 -21.78
CA TYR A 119 -7.66 -22.05 -21.56
C TYR A 119 -8.99 -22.60 -21.04
N TYR A 120 -10.13 -21.93 -21.29
CA TYR A 120 -11.42 -22.35 -20.72
C TYR A 120 -11.85 -23.77 -21.16
N GLU A 121 -11.43 -24.22 -22.35
CA GLU A 121 -11.69 -25.58 -22.86
C GLU A 121 -10.67 -26.62 -22.37
N THR A 122 -9.53 -26.16 -21.84
CA THR A 122 -8.41 -27.00 -21.39
C THR A 122 -7.84 -26.48 -20.06
N PRO A 123 -8.67 -26.42 -19.00
CA PRO A 123 -8.29 -25.78 -17.72
C PRO A 123 -7.06 -26.41 -17.06
N GLU A 124 -6.75 -27.67 -17.38
CA GLU A 124 -5.53 -28.37 -16.95
C GLU A 124 -4.21 -27.71 -17.43
N GLN A 125 -4.27 -26.84 -18.45
CA GLN A 125 -3.11 -26.08 -18.94
C GLN A 125 -2.88 -24.77 -18.17
N ILE A 126 -3.81 -24.38 -17.29
CA ILE A 126 -3.69 -23.16 -16.48
C ILE A 126 -2.63 -23.40 -15.38
N PRO A 127 -1.59 -22.56 -15.28
CA PRO A 127 -0.63 -22.65 -14.18
C PRO A 127 -1.33 -22.61 -12.82
N GLU A 128 -0.90 -23.44 -11.87
CA GLU A 128 -1.55 -23.63 -10.56
C GLU A 128 -1.79 -22.30 -9.82
N GLU A 129 -0.83 -21.39 -9.87
CA GLU A 129 -0.92 -20.03 -9.31
C GLU A 129 -2.10 -19.19 -9.82
N ASN A 130 -2.63 -19.53 -11.01
CA ASN A 130 -3.72 -18.84 -11.68
C ASN A 130 -5.04 -19.65 -11.66
N GLN A 131 -5.13 -20.76 -10.93
CA GLN A 131 -6.35 -21.60 -10.91
C GLN A 131 -7.43 -21.13 -9.93
N LYS A 132 -7.16 -20.09 -9.11
CA LYS A 132 -8.14 -19.58 -8.13
C LYS A 132 -9.37 -19.01 -8.84
N SER A 133 -10.58 -19.24 -8.32
CA SER A 133 -11.78 -18.60 -8.88
C SER A 133 -11.72 -17.08 -8.78
N ASP A 134 -12.16 -16.41 -9.84
CA ASP A 134 -12.41 -14.96 -9.82
C ASP A 134 -13.85 -14.73 -9.42
N LEU A 135 -14.05 -13.88 -8.41
CA LEU A 135 -15.38 -13.58 -7.87
C LEU A 135 -15.77 -12.15 -8.24
N CYS A 136 -17.06 -11.94 -8.52
CA CYS A 136 -17.58 -10.58 -8.67
C CYS A 136 -17.49 -9.85 -7.33
N GLY A 137 -16.88 -8.67 -7.33
CA GLY A 137 -16.72 -7.85 -6.12
C GLY A 137 -17.99 -7.23 -5.52
N ILE A 138 -19.19 -7.68 -5.93
CA ILE A 138 -20.50 -7.18 -5.45
C ILE A 138 -21.35 -8.36 -4.99
N CYS A 139 -21.68 -9.29 -5.90
CA CYS A 139 -22.50 -10.46 -5.55
C CYS A 139 -21.68 -11.64 -5.01
N HIS A 140 -20.35 -11.62 -5.15
CA HIS A 140 -19.43 -12.69 -4.73
C HIS A 140 -19.61 -14.02 -5.47
N GLU A 141 -20.44 -14.05 -6.51
CA GLU A 141 -20.57 -15.19 -7.41
C GLU A 141 -19.39 -15.27 -8.38
N GLU A 142 -19.12 -16.49 -8.86
CA GLU A 142 -18.00 -16.75 -9.77
C GLU A 142 -18.18 -16.05 -11.13
N LEU A 143 -17.07 -15.52 -11.62
CA LEU A 143 -16.95 -14.93 -12.94
C LEU A 143 -16.50 -16.02 -13.91
N LEU A 144 -17.49 -16.59 -14.60
CA LEU A 144 -17.29 -17.72 -15.49
C LEU A 144 -16.38 -17.34 -16.67
N PRO A 145 -15.26 -18.06 -16.89
CA PRO A 145 -14.33 -17.79 -17.99
C PRO A 145 -14.95 -17.96 -19.38
N GLN A 146 -16.08 -18.67 -19.48
CA GLN A 146 -16.85 -18.83 -20.71
C GLN A 146 -17.56 -17.54 -21.15
N LEU A 147 -17.53 -16.48 -20.31
CA LEU A 147 -18.16 -15.18 -20.58
C LEU A 147 -19.66 -15.30 -20.93
N THR A 148 -20.35 -16.24 -20.29
CA THR A 148 -21.81 -16.44 -20.44
C THR A 148 -22.61 -15.26 -19.90
N GLU A 149 -22.03 -14.51 -18.96
CA GLU A 149 -22.50 -13.22 -18.51
C GLU A 149 -21.48 -12.13 -18.90
N ASP A 150 -21.97 -10.92 -19.18
CA ASP A 150 -21.10 -9.77 -19.42
C ASP A 150 -20.26 -9.46 -18.17
N ILE A 151 -18.95 -9.34 -18.37
CA ILE A 151 -17.98 -9.04 -17.29
C ILE A 151 -17.38 -7.67 -17.52
N ALA A 152 -17.30 -6.90 -16.44
CA ALA A 152 -16.65 -5.61 -16.38
C ALA A 152 -15.31 -5.71 -15.68
N ILE A 153 -14.26 -5.21 -16.34
CA ILE A 153 -12.92 -5.07 -15.76
C ILE A 153 -12.63 -3.57 -15.63
N LEU A 154 -12.52 -3.08 -14.40
CA LEU A 154 -12.21 -1.67 -14.16
C LEU A 154 -10.71 -1.38 -14.23
N THR A 155 -10.31 -0.11 -14.36
CA THR A 155 -8.88 0.31 -14.42
C THR A 155 -8.11 0.07 -13.12
N CYS A 156 -8.81 -0.22 -12.03
CA CYS A 156 -8.23 -0.72 -10.79
C CYS A 156 -8.00 -2.23 -10.78
N ALA A 157 -8.31 -2.94 -11.88
CA ALA A 157 -8.27 -4.39 -12.06
C ALA A 157 -9.29 -5.20 -11.24
N HIS A 158 -10.28 -4.55 -10.62
CA HIS A 158 -11.40 -5.24 -9.99
C HIS A 158 -12.41 -5.72 -11.04
N LEU A 159 -12.91 -6.94 -10.82
CA LEU A 159 -13.79 -7.66 -11.73
C LEU A 159 -15.22 -7.70 -11.18
N PHE A 160 -16.20 -7.54 -12.06
CA PHE A 160 -17.63 -7.54 -11.72
C PHE A 160 -18.45 -8.15 -12.85
N HIS A 161 -19.62 -8.73 -12.54
CA HIS A 161 -20.65 -8.85 -13.57
C HIS A 161 -21.12 -7.45 -13.98
N TRP A 162 -21.28 -7.22 -15.27
CA TRP A 162 -21.75 -5.93 -15.82
C TRP A 162 -23.08 -5.50 -15.20
N LYS A 163 -24.00 -6.45 -15.04
CA LYS A 163 -25.31 -6.24 -14.39
C LYS A 163 -25.18 -5.78 -12.93
N CYS A 164 -24.12 -6.17 -12.23
CA CYS A 164 -23.90 -5.82 -10.83
C CYS A 164 -23.37 -4.39 -10.66
N LEU A 165 -22.68 -3.81 -11.64
CA LEU A 165 -22.19 -2.42 -11.56
C LEU A 165 -23.27 -1.36 -11.68
N GLY A 166 -24.48 -1.73 -12.13
CA GLY A 166 -25.59 -0.81 -12.33
C GLY A 166 -25.45 0.05 -13.59
N HIS A 167 -26.57 0.32 -14.25
CA HIS A 167 -26.63 0.89 -15.61
C HIS A 167 -26.34 2.39 -15.72
N ILE A 168 -25.96 3.09 -14.64
CA ILE A 168 -26.17 4.56 -14.57
C ILE A 168 -24.93 5.39 -14.93
N PHE A 169 -23.73 4.82 -15.06
CA PHE A 169 -22.53 5.63 -15.27
C PHE A 169 -21.79 5.29 -16.56
N LEU A 170 -21.65 6.30 -17.43
CA LEU A 170 -20.72 6.31 -18.58
C LEU A 170 -19.26 6.02 -18.18
N ARG A 171 -18.96 6.11 -16.87
CA ARG A 171 -17.71 5.66 -16.24
C ARG A 171 -18.03 5.01 -14.89
N PRO A 172 -18.21 3.68 -14.83
CA PRO A 172 -18.45 3.00 -13.56
C PRO A 172 -17.28 3.26 -12.60
N ARG A 173 -17.60 3.82 -11.42
CA ARG A 173 -16.64 3.90 -10.32
C ARG A 173 -16.58 2.54 -9.64
N CYS A 174 -15.38 2.10 -9.26
CA CYS A 174 -15.23 0.84 -8.55
C CYS A 174 -15.86 0.94 -7.15
N PRO A 175 -16.84 0.10 -6.79
CA PRO A 175 -17.43 0.10 -5.45
C PRO A 175 -16.40 -0.20 -4.37
N ILE A 176 -15.53 -1.19 -4.60
CA ILE A 176 -14.45 -1.59 -3.69
C ILE A 176 -13.48 -0.42 -3.40
N CYS A 177 -13.10 0.35 -4.43
CA CYS A 177 -12.19 1.49 -4.22
C CYS A 177 -12.88 2.74 -3.69
N SER A 178 -14.21 2.87 -3.86
CA SER A 178 -14.96 4.10 -3.57
C SER A 178 -15.68 4.08 -2.23
N GLU A 179 -16.04 2.91 -1.70
CA GLU A 179 -16.85 2.77 -0.49
C GLU A 179 -16.12 3.21 0.80
N GLU A 180 -14.79 3.19 0.86
CA GLU A 180 -14.04 3.58 2.07
C GLU A 180 -14.03 5.09 2.37
N TYR A 181 -14.49 5.95 1.44
CA TYR A 181 -14.60 7.41 1.67
C TYR A 181 -16.00 7.87 2.13
N GLY A 182 -16.96 6.94 2.25
CA GLY A 182 -18.38 7.26 2.45
C GLY A 182 -18.84 7.55 3.88
N SER A 183 -18.02 7.37 4.91
CA SER A 183 -18.50 7.49 6.30
C SER A 183 -18.34 8.88 6.95
N SER A 184 -17.95 9.91 6.21
CA SER A 184 -17.79 11.28 6.77
C SER A 184 -18.61 12.38 6.11
N ARG A 185 -19.56 12.08 5.22
CA ARG A 185 -20.54 13.09 4.76
C ARG A 185 -21.95 12.75 5.22
N LYS A 186 -22.15 12.83 6.53
CA LYS A 186 -23.50 12.96 7.08
C LYS A 186 -24.00 14.37 6.77
N ARG A 187 -24.80 14.45 5.70
CA ARG A 187 -25.80 15.49 5.37
C ARG A 187 -25.41 16.93 5.69
N VAL A 188 -24.93 17.66 4.69
CA VAL A 188 -25.28 19.08 4.58
C VAL A 188 -26.78 19.09 4.32
N ILE A 189 -27.56 19.33 5.38
CA ILE A 189 -28.91 19.86 5.23
C ILE A 189 -28.70 21.35 5.04
N ASP A 190 -29.11 21.84 3.87
CA ASP A 190 -29.27 23.26 3.60
C ASP A 190 -30.14 23.85 4.70
N ASN A 191 -29.57 24.77 5.47
CA ASN A 191 -30.31 25.79 6.19
C ASN A 191 -29.53 27.08 6.01
N GLU A 192 -29.94 27.84 5.00
CA GLU A 192 -29.87 29.30 5.03
C GLU A 192 -30.41 29.79 6.37
N TYR A 193 -29.58 30.44 7.17
CA TYR A 193 -29.98 31.63 7.92
C TYR A 193 -28.75 32.53 8.07
N ASP A 194 -28.90 33.74 7.53
CA ASP A 194 -28.07 34.91 7.77
C ASP A 194 -27.73 35.10 9.25
N ASN A 195 -26.49 35.51 9.56
CA ASN A 195 -26.26 36.80 10.22
C ASN A 195 -24.78 37.21 10.30
N HIS A 196 -24.61 38.52 10.40
CA HIS A 196 -23.46 39.39 10.21
C HIS A 196 -22.27 39.31 11.20
N ASN A 197 -21.11 39.70 10.64
CA ASN A 197 -20.04 40.59 11.14
C ASN A 197 -19.29 40.29 12.46
N ASN A 198 -17.95 40.21 12.35
CA ASN A 198 -16.95 41.21 12.81
C ASN A 198 -15.56 40.56 12.65
N ASP A 199 -14.69 41.05 11.77
CA ASP A 199 -13.69 42.09 12.05
C ASP A 199 -12.88 41.84 13.33
N HIS A 200 -11.68 41.26 13.16
CA HIS A 200 -10.43 41.82 13.70
C HIS A 200 -9.23 41.09 13.08
N GLY A 201 -8.36 41.85 12.45
CA GLY A 201 -7.04 41.40 12.04
C GLY A 201 -6.11 41.22 13.23
N ASP A 202 -5.08 40.40 13.06
CA ASP A 202 -3.73 40.83 13.38
C ASP A 202 -2.69 39.97 12.67
N ASN A 203 -1.64 40.67 12.30
CA ASN A 203 -0.46 40.30 11.55
C ASN A 203 0.67 40.02 12.56
N LEU A 204 1.53 39.03 12.36
CA LEU A 204 2.92 38.98 12.89
C LEU A 204 3.65 37.79 12.22
N GLU A 205 4.49 38.07 11.22
CA GLU A 205 5.97 38.03 11.25
C GLU A 205 6.58 36.64 11.52
N GLU A 206 7.19 36.03 10.50
CA GLU A 206 8.64 36.08 10.23
C GLU A 206 9.48 35.37 11.30
N LEU A 207 9.88 34.13 11.02
CA LEU A 207 11.09 33.53 11.60
C LEU A 207 11.98 33.03 10.45
N ARG A 208 12.87 33.94 10.04
CA ARG A 208 14.11 33.63 9.33
C ARG A 208 15.01 32.88 10.31
N PHE A 209 15.60 31.77 9.86
CA PHE A 209 16.78 31.21 10.51
C PHE A 209 17.94 31.32 9.54
N ASP A 210 18.95 32.06 10.00
CA ASP A 210 20.16 32.43 9.29
C ASP A 210 21.01 31.21 8.89
N GLN A 211 21.67 31.38 7.74
CA GLN A 211 22.75 30.54 7.25
C GLN A 211 24.03 30.89 8.01
N ASP A 212 24.65 29.91 8.67
CA ASP A 212 26.07 30.00 9.02
C ASP A 212 26.91 29.04 8.17
N ASN A 213 27.89 29.68 7.55
CA ASN A 213 28.89 29.25 6.57
C ASN A 213 29.95 28.31 7.19
N PRO A 214 30.45 27.28 6.48
CA PRO A 214 31.49 26.40 7.02
C PRO A 214 32.90 27.01 6.85
N GLU A 215 33.67 27.06 7.95
CA GLU A 215 35.10 27.33 7.88
C GLU A 215 35.85 26.11 7.34
N VAL A 216 36.59 26.38 6.26
CA VAL A 216 37.56 25.49 5.62
C VAL A 216 38.90 25.62 6.35
N GLN A 217 39.41 24.54 6.93
CA GLN A 217 40.83 24.43 7.26
C GLN A 217 41.47 23.36 6.37
N THR A 218 42.14 23.83 5.33
CA THR A 218 43.14 23.10 4.55
C THR A 218 44.49 23.22 5.25
N LEU A 219 45.03 22.12 5.77
CA LEU A 219 46.46 21.98 6.05
C LEU A 219 47.03 21.01 5.02
N ALA A 220 47.76 21.56 4.06
CA ALA A 220 48.65 20.85 3.17
C ALA A 220 50.10 21.04 3.65
N SER A 221 50.85 19.98 3.44
CA SER A 221 52.24 19.73 3.79
C SER A 221 53.25 20.55 2.98
N ASP A 222 54.48 20.56 3.50
CA ASP A 222 55.80 20.66 2.85
C ASP A 222 56.28 22.05 2.34
N ASP A 223 57.21 22.66 3.07
CA ASP A 223 58.68 22.66 2.81
C ASP A 223 59.45 23.30 3.99
#